data_AF-A0A250KVU7-F1
#
_entry.id   AF-A0A250KVU7-F1
#
_cell.length_a   1.000
_cell.length_b   1.000
_cell.length_c   1.000
_cell.angle_alpha   90.00
_cell.angle_beta   90.00
_cell.angle_gamma   90.00
#
_symmetry.space_group_name_H-M   'P 1'
#
loop_
_entity.id
_entity.type
_entity.pdbx_description
1 polymer ?
#
loop_
_entity_poly.entity_id
_entity_poly.type
_entity_poly.pdbx_seq_one_letter_code
_entity_poly.pdbx_strand_id
1 'polypeptide(L)'
;MLKACWHVGILLPRCQIEKNCNPKELKTIFALIHEKGIGFGQRARNLSRHETNKSYPLRYPSNTDSIGIEVVGKFLPSEKSFEKPTPQQLKSLKWLVEILAKEYNLDIKSDVYAHGAIARKEVSEGAQLLQYLFSGVIR
;
A
#
# COMPACT_ATOMS: atom_id res chain seq x y z
N MET A 1 15.24 -0.97 -21.51
CA MET A 1 13.95 -0.61 -20.87
C MET A 1 13.80 -1.49 -19.65
N LEU A 2 13.69 -0.94 -18.44
CA LEU A 2 13.45 -1.74 -17.24
C LEU A 2 12.03 -2.32 -17.33
N LYS A 3 11.88 -3.64 -17.13
CA LYS A 3 10.56 -4.27 -17.04
C LYS A 3 9.96 -3.90 -15.69
N ALA A 4 8.80 -3.27 -15.70
CA ALA A 4 8.08 -2.89 -14.48
C ALA A 4 6.77 -3.67 -14.39
N CYS A 5 6.43 -4.14 -13.20
CA CYS A 5 5.13 -4.71 -12.91
C CYS A 5 4.21 -3.63 -12.31
N TRP A 6 2.96 -3.58 -12.78
CA TRP A 6 2.01 -2.53 -12.40
C TRP A 6 1.01 -3.05 -11.35
N HIS A 7 1.46 -3.22 -10.11
CA HIS A 7 0.66 -3.84 -9.04
C HIS A 7 0.01 -2.81 -8.08
N VAL A 8 0.67 -1.71 -7.75
CA VAL A 8 0.26 -0.77 -6.67
C VAL A 8 -1.01 0.04 -6.99
N GLY A 9 -1.23 0.41 -8.25
CA GLY A 9 -2.41 1.20 -8.64
C GLY A 9 -2.40 2.67 -8.18
N ILE A 10 -3.58 3.20 -7.83
CA ILE A 10 -3.80 4.64 -7.50
C ILE A 10 -3.50 4.86 -6.02
N LEU A 11 -2.43 5.61 -5.72
CA LEU A 11 -1.97 5.87 -4.36
C LEU A 11 -2.97 6.70 -3.53
N LEU A 12 -2.97 6.43 -2.23
CA LEU A 12 -3.56 7.25 -1.20
C LEU A 12 -2.53 8.29 -0.70
N PRO A 13 -2.98 9.47 -0.25
CA PRO A 13 -2.09 10.49 0.31
C PRO A 13 -1.55 10.07 1.68
N ARG A 14 -0.27 9.69 1.74
CA ARG A 14 0.38 9.14 2.94
C ARG A 14 0.17 10.01 4.16
N CYS A 15 0.45 11.30 4.05
CA CYS A 15 0.37 12.19 5.21
C CYS A 15 -1.04 12.31 5.79
N GLN A 16 -2.07 12.11 4.96
CA GLN A 16 -3.46 12.22 5.39
C GLN A 16 -3.86 10.93 6.12
N ILE A 17 -3.43 9.78 5.61
CA ILE A 17 -3.63 8.48 6.24
C ILE A 17 -2.91 8.42 7.59
N GLU A 18 -1.67 8.89 7.65
CA GLU A 18 -0.86 8.94 8.87
C GLU A 18 -1.18 10.13 9.80
N LYS A 19 -2.11 11.02 9.39
CA LYS A 19 -2.56 12.20 10.14
C LYS A 19 -1.43 13.18 10.53
N ASN A 20 -0.43 13.32 9.66
CA ASN A 20 0.72 14.21 9.87
C ASN A 20 0.88 15.25 8.74
N CYS A 21 -0.13 15.45 7.87
CA CYS A 21 -0.06 16.46 6.83
C CYS A 21 0.14 17.87 7.40
N ASN A 22 1.04 18.63 6.78
CA ASN A 22 1.05 20.07 6.97
C ASN A 22 -0.24 20.70 6.39
N PRO A 23 -0.70 21.86 6.90
CA PRO A 23 -1.97 22.45 6.47
C PRO A 23 -2.06 22.80 4.98
N LYS A 24 -0.93 23.21 4.37
CA LYS A 24 -0.87 23.55 2.94
C LYS A 24 -1.10 22.31 2.08
N GLU A 25 -0.45 21.21 2.44
CA GLU A 25 -0.58 19.93 1.75
C GLU A 25 -1.99 19.37 1.89
N LEU A 26 -2.56 19.45 3.10
CA LEU A 26 -3.94 19.03 3.32
C LEU A 26 -4.91 19.81 2.44
N LYS A 27 -4.73 21.14 2.30
CA LYS A 27 -5.53 21.97 1.39
C LYS A 27 -5.38 21.54 -0.07
N THR A 28 -4.17 21.21 -0.52
CA THR A 28 -3.91 20.69 -1.88
C THR A 28 -4.66 19.38 -2.11
N ILE A 29 -4.57 18.43 -1.16
CA ILE A 29 -5.26 17.14 -1.25
C ILE A 29 -6.78 17.33 -1.34
N PHE A 30 -7.35 18.19 -0.49
CA PHE A 30 -8.78 18.51 -0.53
C PHE A 30 -9.20 19.15 -1.86
N ALA A 31 -8.39 20.07 -2.40
CA ALA A 31 -8.67 20.70 -3.68
C ALA A 31 -8.72 19.67 -4.84
N LEU A 32 -7.78 18.72 -4.86
CA LEU A 32 -7.71 17.68 -5.88
C LEU A 32 -8.87 16.69 -5.79
N ILE A 33 -9.22 16.23 -4.59
CA ILE A 33 -10.24 15.18 -4.43
C ILE A 33 -11.68 15.71 -4.52
N HIS A 34 -11.89 17.02 -4.29
CA HIS A 34 -13.19 17.69 -4.39
C HIS A 34 -13.33 18.63 -5.59
N GLU A 35 -12.42 18.54 -6.57
CA GLU A 35 -12.47 19.35 -7.78
C GLU A 35 -13.83 19.22 -8.50
N LYS A 36 -14.49 20.36 -8.75
CA LYS A 36 -15.82 20.39 -9.39
C LYS A 36 -15.68 20.15 -10.89
N GLY A 37 -16.67 19.47 -11.48
CA GLY A 37 -16.67 19.18 -12.92
C GLY A 37 -15.78 17.99 -13.34
N ILE A 38 -15.07 17.34 -12.40
CA ILE A 38 -14.24 16.18 -12.67
C ILE A 38 -14.79 14.93 -11.97
N GLY A 39 -14.89 13.81 -12.70
CA GLY A 39 -15.31 12.53 -12.15
C GLY A 39 -14.38 11.99 -11.05
N PHE A 40 -14.92 11.22 -10.10
CA PHE A 40 -14.14 10.68 -8.95
C PHE A 40 -12.89 9.91 -9.38
N GLY A 41 -12.98 9.03 -10.39
CA GLY A 41 -11.84 8.26 -10.87
C GLY A 41 -10.70 9.15 -11.37
N GLN A 42 -11.01 10.26 -12.04
CA GLN A 42 -10.00 11.19 -12.52
C GLN A 42 -9.40 12.01 -11.37
N ARG A 43 -10.22 12.48 -10.42
CA ARG A 43 -9.74 13.16 -9.20
C ARG A 43 -8.78 12.29 -8.38
N ALA A 44 -9.12 11.01 -8.24
CA ALA A 44 -8.26 10.03 -7.58
C ALA A 44 -6.90 9.84 -8.30
N ARG A 45 -6.90 9.79 -9.64
CA ARG A 45 -5.66 9.74 -10.43
C ARG A 45 -4.85 11.04 -10.35
N ASN A 46 -5.52 12.20 -10.35
CA ASN A 46 -4.87 13.50 -10.17
C ASN A 46 -4.13 13.54 -8.82
N LEU A 47 -4.80 13.12 -7.75
CA LEU A 47 -4.21 13.01 -6.42
C LEU A 47 -3.06 11.99 -6.37
N SER A 48 -3.21 10.81 -6.95
CA SER A 48 -2.12 9.82 -7.00
C SER A 48 -0.91 10.35 -7.77
N ARG A 49 -1.09 11.11 -8.86
CA ARG A 49 0.04 11.73 -9.58
C ARG A 49 0.73 12.79 -8.71
N HIS A 50 -0.05 13.57 -7.97
CA HIS A 50 0.50 14.51 -6.99
C HIS A 50 1.34 13.79 -5.93
N GLU A 51 0.88 12.66 -5.41
CA GLU A 51 1.67 11.82 -4.50
C GLU A 51 2.96 11.34 -5.16
N THR A 52 2.89 10.72 -6.35
CA THR A 52 4.06 10.17 -7.06
C THR A 52 5.18 11.19 -7.33
N ASN A 53 4.85 12.47 -7.43
CA ASN A 53 5.84 13.55 -7.59
C ASN A 53 6.63 13.85 -6.31
N LYS A 54 6.22 13.33 -5.15
CA LYS A 54 6.96 13.46 -3.89
C LYS A 54 8.07 12.42 -3.83
N SER A 55 9.14 12.72 -3.11
CA SER A 55 10.18 11.75 -2.79
C SER A 55 9.70 10.76 -1.71
N TYR A 56 10.14 9.51 -1.77
CA TYR A 56 10.07 8.63 -0.59
C TYR A 56 10.94 9.21 0.53
N PRO A 57 10.51 9.22 1.82
CA PRO A 57 9.31 8.59 2.38
C PRO A 57 8.07 9.51 2.48
N LEU A 58 8.05 10.70 1.88
CA LEU A 58 6.90 11.63 1.99
C LEU A 58 5.61 11.10 1.34
N ARG A 59 5.71 10.04 0.53
CA ARG A 59 4.61 9.28 -0.08
C ARG A 59 4.78 7.79 0.21
N TYR A 60 3.73 7.02 -0.07
CA TYR A 60 3.83 5.56 -0.17
C TYR A 60 4.66 5.14 -1.40
N PRO A 61 5.25 3.93 -1.39
CA PRO A 61 5.99 3.43 -2.54
C PRO A 61 5.06 3.18 -3.74
N SER A 62 5.61 3.27 -4.95
CA SER A 62 4.92 3.15 -6.23
C SER A 62 5.51 2.00 -7.07
N ASN A 63 4.98 1.74 -8.27
CA ASN A 63 5.51 0.67 -9.12
C ASN A 63 6.98 0.87 -9.54
N THR A 64 7.53 2.08 -9.46
CA THR A 64 8.93 2.35 -9.84
C THR A 64 9.94 2.10 -8.72
N ASP A 65 9.47 1.97 -7.49
CA ASP A 65 10.30 1.89 -6.28
C ASP A 65 9.70 0.96 -5.22
N SER A 66 9.03 -0.11 -5.66
CA SER A 66 8.46 -1.14 -4.79
C SER A 66 8.68 -2.54 -5.34
N ILE A 67 8.59 -3.52 -4.43
CA ILE A 67 8.49 -4.94 -4.76
C ILE A 67 7.11 -5.42 -4.30
N GLY A 68 6.29 -5.88 -5.23
CA GLY A 68 5.00 -6.51 -4.91
C GLY A 68 5.19 -7.98 -4.53
N ILE A 69 4.62 -8.39 -3.38
CA ILE A 69 4.63 -9.78 -2.92
C ILE A 69 3.18 -10.27 -2.91
N GLU A 70 2.89 -11.24 -3.77
CA GLU A 70 1.56 -11.83 -3.90
C GLU A 70 1.51 -13.18 -3.17
N VAL A 71 0.66 -13.29 -2.16
CA VAL A 71 0.36 -14.57 -1.49
C VAL A 71 -1.03 -15.01 -1.90
N VAL A 72 -1.11 -16.12 -2.62
CA VAL A 72 -2.37 -16.60 -3.19
C VAL A 72 -3.37 -16.95 -2.09
N GLY A 73 -4.59 -16.43 -2.23
CA GLY A 73 -5.74 -16.77 -1.40
C GLY A 73 -7.05 -16.39 -2.06
N LYS A 74 -8.12 -17.11 -1.75
CA LYS A 74 -9.47 -16.84 -2.22
C LYS A 74 -10.07 -15.62 -1.52
N PHE A 75 -10.61 -14.68 -2.28
CA PHE A 75 -11.46 -13.62 -1.74
C PHE A 75 -12.83 -14.18 -1.36
N LEU A 76 -13.31 -13.83 -0.17
CA LEU A 76 -14.58 -14.22 0.43
C LEU A 76 -15.50 -12.98 0.46
N PRO A 77 -16.40 -12.79 -0.53
CA PRO A 77 -17.18 -11.56 -0.67
C PRO A 77 -18.09 -11.25 0.53
N SER A 78 -18.60 -12.29 1.20
CA SER A 78 -19.43 -12.17 2.41
C SER A 78 -18.70 -11.51 3.58
N GLU A 79 -17.38 -11.69 3.64
CA GLU A 79 -16.51 -11.17 4.69
C GLU A 79 -15.73 -9.92 4.26
N LYS A 80 -15.78 -9.58 2.96
CA LYS A 80 -14.91 -8.58 2.32
C LYS A 80 -13.44 -8.79 2.67
N SER A 81 -13.04 -10.06 2.77
CA SER A 81 -11.72 -10.49 3.22
C SER A 81 -11.22 -11.66 2.38
N PHE A 82 -9.97 -12.04 2.59
CA PHE A 82 -9.37 -13.23 2.00
C PHE A 82 -9.38 -14.37 3.01
N GLU A 83 -9.38 -15.61 2.51
CA GLU A 83 -9.19 -16.78 3.35
C GLU A 83 -7.90 -16.68 4.18
N LYS A 84 -7.90 -17.34 5.34
CA LYS A 84 -6.76 -17.30 6.25
C LYS A 84 -5.53 -17.95 5.60
N PRO A 85 -4.38 -17.26 5.51
CA PRO A 85 -3.16 -17.86 4.99
C PRO A 85 -2.72 -19.08 5.82
N THR A 86 -2.19 -20.09 5.14
CA THR A 86 -1.63 -21.27 5.78
C THR A 86 -0.38 -20.95 6.59
N PRO A 87 -0.05 -21.73 7.63
CA PRO A 87 1.20 -21.57 8.37
C PRO A 87 2.45 -21.59 7.48
N GLN A 88 2.45 -22.39 6.41
CA GLN A 88 3.56 -22.50 5.46
C GLN A 88 3.69 -21.23 4.61
N GLN A 89 2.59 -20.65 4.12
CA GLN A 89 2.62 -19.36 3.42
C GLN A 89 3.16 -18.26 4.32
N LEU A 90 2.74 -18.22 5.59
CA LEU A 90 3.21 -17.22 6.55
C LEU A 90 4.70 -17.36 6.86
N LYS A 91 5.17 -18.60 7.05
CA LYS A 91 6.60 -18.88 7.26
C LYS A 91 7.43 -18.46 6.05
N SER A 92 7.00 -18.81 4.84
CA SER A 92 7.69 -18.43 3.60
C SER A 92 7.67 -16.93 3.35
N LEU A 93 6.54 -16.27 3.61
CA LEU A 93 6.41 -14.81 3.50
C LEU A 93 7.40 -14.11 4.45
N LYS A 94 7.41 -14.51 5.73
CA LYS A 94 8.31 -13.90 6.72
C LYS A 94 9.77 -14.07 6.31
N TRP A 95 10.17 -15.28 5.92
CA TRP A 95 11.51 -15.56 5.44
C TRP A 95 11.90 -14.68 4.24
N LEU A 96 11.02 -14.55 3.25
CA LEU A 96 11.25 -13.71 2.06
C LEU A 96 11.38 -12.23 2.44
N VAL A 97 10.45 -11.71 3.26
CA VAL A 97 10.46 -10.30 3.68
C VAL A 97 11.71 -9.98 4.50
N GLU A 98 12.16 -10.88 5.39
CA GLU A 98 13.40 -10.69 6.16
C GLU A 98 14.64 -10.62 5.26
N ILE A 99 14.72 -11.43 4.20
CA ILE A 99 15.81 -11.37 3.22
C ILE A 99 15.78 -10.05 2.44
N LEU A 100 14.61 -9.67 1.91
CA LEU A 100 14.46 -8.43 1.15
C LEU A 100 14.75 -7.20 2.01
N ALA A 101 14.26 -7.18 3.25
CA ALA A 101 14.51 -6.10 4.18
C ALA A 101 16.00 -5.96 4.49
N LYS A 102 16.71 -7.08 4.68
CA LYS A 102 18.16 -7.08 4.88
C LYS A 102 18.91 -6.58 3.63
N GLU A 103 18.57 -7.09 2.46
CA GLU A 103 19.27 -6.78 1.20
C GLU A 103 19.12 -5.29 0.81
N TYR A 104 17.92 -4.74 0.97
CA TYR A 104 17.62 -3.35 0.60
C TYR A 104 17.71 -2.38 1.78
N ASN A 105 18.17 -2.84 2.94
CA ASN A 105 18.27 -2.06 4.18
C ASN A 105 16.95 -1.34 4.53
N LEU A 106 15.84 -2.10 4.51
CA LEU A 106 14.49 -1.64 4.83
C LEU A 106 14.11 -2.04 6.25
N ASP A 107 13.35 -1.19 6.93
CA ASP A 107 12.72 -1.51 8.21
C ASP A 107 11.33 -2.11 7.98
N ILE A 108 11.12 -3.34 8.46
CA ILE A 108 9.87 -4.07 8.23
C ILE A 108 8.65 -3.28 8.75
N LYS A 109 8.78 -2.52 9.83
CA LYS A 109 7.65 -1.79 10.43
C LYS A 109 7.26 -0.52 9.68
N SER A 110 8.19 0.09 8.95
CA SER A 110 7.99 1.39 8.29
C SER A 110 8.10 1.35 6.77
N ASP A 111 8.64 0.29 6.18
CA ASP A 111 8.84 0.14 4.73
C ASP A 111 8.00 -1.00 4.12
N VAL A 112 7.31 -1.81 4.92
CA VAL A 112 6.39 -2.86 4.44
C VAL A 112 4.94 -2.45 4.68
N TYR A 113 4.13 -2.57 3.63
CA TYR A 113 2.76 -2.07 3.62
C TYR A 113 1.78 -3.13 3.11
N ALA A 114 0.57 -3.14 3.66
CA ALA A 114 -0.56 -3.85 3.06
C ALA A 114 -1.07 -3.03 1.86
N HIS A 115 -1.38 -3.69 0.76
CA HIS A 115 -1.79 -3.02 -0.47
C HIS A 115 -3.07 -2.18 -0.28
N GLY A 116 -4.04 -2.72 0.44
CA GLY A 116 -5.29 -2.03 0.79
C GLY A 116 -5.12 -0.77 1.64
N ALA A 117 -3.96 -0.60 2.30
CA ALA A 117 -3.68 0.56 3.14
C ALA A 117 -3.05 1.74 2.37
N ILE A 118 -2.39 1.48 1.24
CA ILE A 118 -1.58 2.49 0.53
C ILE A 118 -2.18 2.94 -0.81
N ALA A 119 -3.12 2.17 -1.35
CA ALA A 119 -3.74 2.42 -2.65
C ALA A 119 -5.25 2.23 -2.59
N ARG A 120 -5.96 2.73 -3.61
CA ARG A 120 -7.41 2.56 -3.77
C ARG A 120 -7.77 1.15 -4.21
N LYS A 121 -7.71 0.21 -3.25
CA LYS A 121 -7.91 -1.24 -3.39
C LYS A 121 -8.86 -1.76 -2.33
N GLU A 122 -9.09 -3.07 -2.31
CA GLU A 122 -9.82 -3.71 -1.23
C GLU A 122 -9.04 -3.57 0.08
N VAL A 123 -9.69 -3.12 1.14
CA VAL A 123 -9.01 -2.71 2.38
C VAL A 123 -8.32 -3.90 3.06
N SER A 124 -8.87 -5.10 2.88
CA SER A 124 -8.31 -6.34 3.43
C SER A 124 -7.11 -6.89 2.66
N GLU A 125 -6.78 -6.35 1.49
CA GLU A 125 -5.69 -6.85 0.64
C GLU A 125 -4.33 -6.67 1.32
N GLY A 126 -3.70 -7.79 1.70
CA GLY A 126 -2.43 -7.84 2.42
C GLY A 126 -2.51 -7.56 3.93
N ALA A 127 -3.68 -7.26 4.48
CA ALA A 127 -3.83 -6.85 5.88
C ALA A 127 -3.44 -7.96 6.88
N GLN A 128 -3.92 -9.19 6.66
CA GLN A 128 -3.58 -10.35 7.50
C GLN A 128 -2.08 -10.67 7.46
N LEU A 129 -1.46 -10.48 6.29
CA LEU A 129 -0.03 -10.72 6.08
C LEU A 129 0.83 -9.71 6.84
N LEU A 130 0.48 -8.42 6.75
CA LEU A 130 1.17 -7.35 7.48
C LEU A 130 1.04 -7.54 8.99
N GLN A 131 -0.15 -7.90 9.47
CA GLN A 131 -0.38 -8.21 10.88
C GLN A 131 0.53 -9.33 11.39
N TYR A 132 0.66 -10.40 10.61
CA TYR A 132 1.56 -11.51 10.93
C TYR A 132 3.02 -11.07 10.97
N LEU A 133 3.48 -10.26 10.00
CA LEU A 133 4.85 -9.74 9.99
C LEU A 133 5.17 -8.90 11.22
N PHE A 134 4.19 -8.15 11.75
CA PHE A 134 4.40 -7.27 12.90
C PHE A 134 4.28 -7.96 14.25
N SER A 135 3.41 -8.97 14.37
CA SER A 135 3.05 -9.57 15.66
C SER A 135 3.33 -11.06 15.79
N GLY A 136 3.64 -11.75 14.68
CA GLY A 136 3.77 -13.21 14.63
C GLY A 136 2.44 -13.97 14.69
N VAL A 137 1.30 -13.28 14.73
CA VAL A 137 -0.04 -13.88 14.80
C VAL A 137 -1.01 -13.20 13.81
N ILE A 138 -2.04 -13.94 13.39
CA ILE A 138 -3.20 -13.41 12.66
C ILE A 138 -4.39 -13.47 13.61
N ARG A 139 -5.15 -12.38 13.73
CA ARG A 139 -6.41 -12.35 14.50
C ARG A 139 -7.61 -12.59 13.61
#